data_AF-A0AAW8KCE9-F1
#
_entry.id   AF-A0AAW8KCE9-F1
#
_cell.length_a   1.000
_cell.length_b   1.000
_cell.length_c   1.000
_cell.angle_alpha   90.00
_cell.angle_beta   90.00
_cell.angle_gamma   90.00
#
_symmetry.space_group_name_H-M   'P 1'
#
loop_
_entity.id
_entity.type
_entity.pdbx_description
1 polymer ?
#
loop_
_entity_poly.entity_id
_entity_poly.type
_entity_poly.pdbx_seq_one_letter_code
_entity_poly.pdbx_strand_id
1 'polypeptide(L)' 'RRGRRVPAGLVPSSILRHVRNRYRSVYIVDIDREKNKYEVELSNGMELTFNKHGKLIDVDD' A
#
# COMPACT_ATOMS: atom_id res chain seq x y z
N ARG A 1 9.30 5.01 -13.71
CA ARG A 1 10.35 4.18 -13.07
C ARG A 1 9.62 3.32 -12.04
N ARG A 2 9.61 1.99 -12.13
CA ARG A 2 8.99 1.18 -11.06
C ARG A 2 9.84 1.36 -9.80
N GLY A 3 9.24 1.85 -8.72
CA GLY A 3 9.92 2.09 -7.45
C GLY A 3 10.62 0.82 -6.93
N ARG A 4 11.68 0.99 -6.15
CA ARG A 4 12.27 -0.14 -5.42
C ARG A 4 11.28 -0.57 -4.34
N ARG A 5 11.19 -1.87 -4.07
CA ARG A 5 10.30 -2.42 -3.03
C ARG A 5 10.51 -1.70 -1.70
N VAL A 6 9.42 -1.17 -1.14
CA VAL A 6 9.43 -0.57 0.19
C VAL A 6 9.74 -1.65 1.24
N PRO A 7 10.73 -1.44 2.13
CA PRO A 7 10.98 -2.36 3.24
C PRO A 7 9.73 -2.54 4.11
N ALA A 8 9.38 -3.81 4.38
CA ALA A 8 8.17 -4.15 5.11
C ALA A 8 8.07 -3.51 6.51
N GLY A 9 9.20 -3.21 7.15
CA GLY A 9 9.23 -2.57 8.47
C GLY A 9 8.79 -1.10 8.47
N LEU A 10 8.72 -0.46 7.31
CA LEU A 10 8.26 0.93 7.15
C LEU A 10 6.75 1.02 6.89
N VAL A 11 6.11 -0.11 6.56
CA VAL A 11 4.69 -0.18 6.21
C VAL A 11 3.87 -0.54 7.45
N PRO A 12 2.79 0.18 7.77
CA PRO A 12 1.87 -0.21 8.84
C PRO A 12 1.38 -1.66 8.66
N SER A 13 1.39 -2.43 9.75
CA SER A 13 1.17 -3.89 9.70
C SER A 13 -0.21 -4.26 9.14
N SER A 14 -1.22 -3.40 9.34
CA SER A 14 -2.57 -3.57 8.79
C SER A 14 -2.57 -3.50 7.26
N ILE A 15 -1.90 -2.51 6.69
CA ILE A 15 -1.76 -2.31 5.23
C ILE A 15 -0.95 -3.46 4.63
N LEU A 16 0.21 -3.78 5.23
CA LEU A 16 1.07 -4.86 4.75
C LEU A 16 0.32 -6.21 4.72
N ARG A 17 -0.48 -6.50 5.75
CA ARG A 17 -1.31 -7.70 5.81
C ARG A 17 -2.40 -7.68 4.74
N HIS A 18 -3.06 -6.54 4.54
CA HIS A 18 -4.08 -6.41 3.50
C HIS A 18 -3.50 -6.71 2.11
N VAL A 19 -2.39 -6.07 1.76
CA VAL A 19 -1.72 -6.25 0.47
C VAL A 19 -1.30 -7.70 0.28
N ARG A 20 -0.63 -8.31 1.26
CA ARG A 20 -0.17 -9.71 1.17
C ARG A 20 -1.31 -10.71 1.01
N ASN A 21 -2.46 -10.46 1.65
CA ASN A 21 -3.60 -11.38 1.59
C ASN A 21 -4.35 -11.29 0.27
N ARG A 22 -4.48 -10.08 -0.30
CA ARG A 22 -5.35 -9.80 -1.45
C ARG A 22 -4.60 -9.74 -2.78
N TYR A 23 -3.37 -9.23 -2.80
CA TYR A 23 -2.54 -9.04 -3.99
C TYR A 23 -1.32 -9.94 -3.93
N ARG A 24 -1.55 -11.25 -4.14
CA ARG A 24 -0.47 -12.26 -4.12
C ARG A 24 0.55 -11.96 -5.21
N SER A 25 1.84 -12.11 -4.89
CA SER A 25 2.98 -11.82 -5.79
C SER A 25 3.19 -10.35 -6.17
N VAL A 26 2.42 -9.43 -5.59
CA VAL A 26 2.60 -7.98 -5.75
C VAL A 26 3.28 -7.42 -4.49
N TYR A 27 4.08 -6.38 -4.66
CA TYR A 27 4.75 -5.70 -3.55
C TYR A 27 4.53 -4.19 -3.60
N ILE A 28 4.65 -3.55 -2.44
CA ILE A 28 4.52 -2.10 -2.31
C ILE A 28 5.78 -1.45 -2.87
N VAL A 29 5.60 -0.53 -3.80
CA VAL A 29 6.69 0.26 -4.42
C VAL A 29 6.72 1.70 -3.92
N ASP A 30 5.60 2.20 -3.42
CA ASP A 30 5.53 3.47 -2.71
C ASP A 30 4.50 3.46 -1.58
N ILE A 31 4.72 4.28 -0.57
CA ILE A 31 3.75 4.54 0.49
C ILE A 31 3.89 5.97 1.00
N ASP A 32 2.83 6.75 0.78
CA ASP A 32 2.72 8.11 1.31
C ASP A 32 1.76 8.16 2.49
N ARG A 33 2.17 8.90 3.53
CA ARG A 33 1.37 9.09 4.74
C ARG A 33 0.91 10.54 4.84
N GLU A 34 -0.40 10.72 4.81
CA GLU A 34 -1.04 11.98 5.14
C GLU A 34 -1.66 11.96 6.54
N LYS A 35 -2.24 13.09 6.96
CA LYS A 35 -2.87 13.25 8.28
C LYS A 35 -3.96 12.19 8.56
N ASN A 36 -4.72 11.80 7.53
CA ASN A 36 -5.90 10.95 7.67
C ASN A 36 -5.91 9.69 6.79
N LYS A 37 -4.91 9.51 5.92
CA LYS A 37 -4.85 8.42 4.97
C LYS A 37 -3.42 7.95 4.69
N TYR A 38 -3.33 6.80 4.05
CA TYR A 38 -2.14 6.28 3.40
C TYR A 38 -2.47 6.02 1.94
N GLU A 39 -1.61 6.47 1.04
CA GLU A 39 -1.64 6.12 -0.37
C GLU A 39 -0.53 5.10 -0.62
N VAL A 40 -0.85 4.03 -1.34
CA VAL A 40 0.03 2.88 -1.52
C VAL A 40 0.05 2.50 -3.00
N GLU A 41 1.20 2.68 -3.65
CA GLU A 41 1.42 2.19 -5.02
C GLU A 41 1.96 0.75 -4.96
N LEU A 42 1.37 -0.11 -5.79
CA LEU A 42 1.75 -1.49 -5.94
C LEU A 42 2.60 -1.72 -7.20
N SER A 43 3.44 -2.76 -7.20
CA SER A 43 4.36 -3.07 -8.29
C SER A 43 3.70 -3.39 -9.64
N ASN A 44 2.39 -3.62 -9.65
CA ASN A 44 1.57 -3.84 -10.83
C ASN A 44 0.87 -2.56 -11.34
N GLY A 45 1.13 -1.39 -10.73
CA GLY A 45 0.58 -0.10 -11.14
C GLY A 45 -0.67 0.32 -10.37
N MET A 46 -1.28 -0.57 -9.58
CA MET A 46 -2.46 -0.22 -8.80
C MET A 46 -2.13 0.72 -7.65
N GLU A 47 -3.04 1.65 -7.37
CA GLU A 47 -3.00 2.56 -6.23
C GLU A 47 -4.10 2.20 -5.23
N LEU A 48 -3.74 2.10 -3.95
CA LEU A 48 -4.66 1.78 -2.87
C LEU A 48 -4.66 2.92 -1.85
N THR A 49 -5.84 3.41 -1.51
CA THR A 49 -5.99 4.38 -0.42
C THR A 49 -6.54 3.70 0.83
N PHE A 50 -5.85 3.86 1.96
CA PHE A 50 -6.28 3.40 3.27
C PHE A 50 -6.55 4.60 4.18
N ASN A 51 -7.58 4.53 5.03
CA ASN A 51 -7.75 5.53 6.08
C ASN A 51 -6.66 5.38 7.18
N LYS A 52 -6.61 6.33 8.13
CA LYS A 52 -5.65 6.32 9.25
C LYS A 52 -5.66 5.06 10.13
N HIS A 53 -6.73 4.27 10.08
CA HIS A 53 -6.87 3.00 10.80
C HIS A 53 -6.38 1.80 9.97
N GLY A 54 -5.89 2.02 8.75
CA GLY A 54 -5.43 0.98 7.84
C GLY A 54 -6.57 0.18 7.19
N LYS A 55 -7.78 0.76 7.12
CA LYS A 55 -8.90 0.18 6.36
C LYS A 55 -8.88 0.75 4.94
N LEU A 56 -8.94 -0.13 3.94
CA LEU A 56 -9.04 0.25 2.54
C LEU A 56 -10.32 1.08 2.31
N ILE A 57 -10.18 2.22 1.64
CA ILE A 57 -11.27 3.12 1.29
C ILE A 57 -11.32 3.43 -0.21
N ASP A 58 -10.24 3.22 -0.95
CA ASP A 58 -10.21 3.43 -2.40
C ASP A 58 -9.22 2.51 -3.13
N VAL A 59 -9.48 2.26 -4.42
CA VAL A 59 -8.65 1.43 -5.32
C VAL A 59 -8.72 2.00 -6.74
N ASP A 60 -7.56 2.35 -7.31
CA ASP A 60 -7.39 2.83 -8.68
C ASP A 60 -6.39 1.95 -9.46
N ASP A 61 -6.53 1.86 -10.79
CA ASP A 61 -5.75 0.99 -11.70
C ASP A 61 -4.95 1.72 -12.79
#